data_AF-A0A522T6T9-F1
#
_entry.id   AF-A0A522T6T9-F1
#
_cell.length_a   1.000
_cell.length_b   1.000
_cell.length_c   1.000
_cell.angle_alpha   90.00
_cell.angle_beta   90.00
_cell.angle_gamma   90.00
#
_symmetry.space_group_name_H-M   'P 1'
#
loop_
_entity.id
_entity.type
_entity.pdbx_description
1 polymer ?
#
loop_
_entity_poly.entity_id
_entity_poly.type
_entity_poly.pdbx_seq_one_letter_code
_entity_poly.pdbx_strand_id
1 'polypeptide(L)' 'MADRGEDISAHFTNNFTVVRRVNVDFTAPMLRELDREAAMLNVSRQAVIKTLLRDALDRRHLAEQDRHH' A
#
# COMPACT_ATOMS: atom_id res chain seq x y z
N MET A 1 11.79 -16.83 44.85
CA MET A 1 11.33 -17.74 43.79
C MET A 1 11.04 -16.91 42.56
N ALA A 2 11.42 -17.41 41.39
CA ALA A 2 11.84 -16.64 40.22
C ALA A 2 10.70 -15.92 39.48
N ASP A 3 11.01 -14.72 38.97
CA ASP A 3 10.39 -14.22 37.73
C ASP A 3 11.52 -13.64 36.87
N ARG A 4 12.17 -14.51 36.08
CA ARG A 4 13.11 -14.09 35.05
C ARG A 4 12.30 -13.97 33.78
N GLY A 5 12.07 -12.74 33.32
CA GLY A 5 11.52 -12.46 32.01
C GLY A 5 12.39 -13.14 30.96
N GLU A 6 11.87 -14.24 30.41
CA GLU A 6 12.53 -15.01 29.37
C GLU A 6 12.50 -14.19 28.07
N ASP A 7 13.65 -14.05 27.42
CA ASP A 7 13.81 -13.26 26.19
C ASP A 7 13.15 -13.99 25.02
N ILE A 8 11.91 -13.60 24.71
CA ILE A 8 11.11 -14.15 23.61
C ILE A 8 11.52 -13.61 22.22
N SER A 9 12.67 -12.94 22.09
CA SER A 9 13.16 -12.38 20.81
C SER A 9 13.32 -13.45 19.71
N ALA A 10 13.51 -14.72 20.07
CA ALA A 10 13.57 -15.83 19.11
C ALA A 10 12.25 -16.09 18.36
N HIS A 11 11.11 -15.59 18.86
CA HIS A 11 9.79 -15.73 18.23
C HIS A 11 9.35 -14.47 17.47
N PHE A 12 10.08 -13.36 17.62
CA PHE A 12 9.82 -12.11 16.90
C PHE A 12 10.61 -12.09 15.59
N THR A 13 10.12 -12.80 14.57
CA THR A 13 10.57 -12.56 13.20
C THR A 13 10.13 -11.14 12.85
N ASN A 14 11.07 -10.22 12.71
CA ASN A 14 10.87 -8.78 12.56
C ASN A 14 10.20 -8.38 11.22
N ASN A 15 9.29 -9.20 10.69
CA ASN A 15 8.56 -9.06 9.44
C ASN A 15 7.37 -8.10 9.57
N PHE A 16 7.48 -7.07 10.41
CA PHE A 16 6.48 -6.00 10.42
C PHE A 16 6.68 -5.17 9.16
N THR A 17 5.66 -5.12 8.30
CA THR A 17 5.64 -4.15 7.21
C THR A 17 5.44 -2.78 7.81
N VAL A 18 6.50 -1.98 7.84
CA VAL A 18 6.46 -0.60 8.32
C VAL A 18 5.62 0.23 7.35
N VAL A 19 4.43 0.67 7.79
CA VAL A 19 3.58 1.56 6.99
C VAL A 19 4.14 2.98 7.07
N ARG A 20 4.60 3.51 5.94
CA ARG A 20 5.01 4.92 5.81
C ARG A 20 3.85 5.75 5.28
N ARG A 21 3.49 6.82 5.99
CA ARG A 21 2.47 7.77 5.56
C ARG A 21 3.08 8.84 4.65
N VAL A 22 2.38 9.17 3.58
CA VAL A 22 2.72 10.24 2.64
C VAL A 22 1.49 11.10 2.45
N ASN A 23 1.66 12.43 2.47
CA ASN A 23 0.59 13.39 2.19
C ASN A 23 0.66 13.76 0.71
N VAL A 24 -0.50 13.77 0.03
CA VAL A 24 -0.63 14.12 -1.38
C VAL A 24 -1.89 14.96 -1.54
N ASP A 25 -1.77 16.07 -2.27
CA ASP A 25 -2.92 16.91 -2.58
C ASP A 25 -3.70 16.35 -3.78
N PHE A 26 -5.01 16.32 -3.65
CA PHE A 26 -5.93 15.94 -4.71
C PHE A 26 -6.86 17.11 -5.03
N THR A 27 -7.05 17.38 -6.31
CA THR A 27 -8.02 18.39 -6.73
C THR A 27 -9.45 17.91 -6.44
N ALA A 28 -10.39 18.83 -6.25
CA ALA A 28 -11.79 18.48 -6.03
C ALA A 28 -12.39 17.60 -7.15
N PRO A 29 -12.10 17.81 -8.45
CA PRO A 29 -12.50 16.88 -9.52
C PRO A 29 -11.98 15.46 -9.31
N MET A 30 -10.69 15.29 -9.00
CA MET A 30 -10.09 13.97 -8.78
C MET A 30 -10.75 13.24 -7.59
N LEU A 31 -11.06 13.97 -6.50
CA LEU A 31 -11.75 13.37 -5.36
C LEU A 31 -13.14 12.86 -5.74
N ARG A 32 -13.89 13.61 -6.56
CA ARG A 32 -15.21 13.17 -7.03
C ARG A 32 -15.14 11.92 -7.90
N GLU A 33 -14.13 11.82 -8.76
CA GLU A 33 -13.88 10.62 -9.56
C GLU A 33 -13.56 9.42 -8.66
N LEU A 34 -12.65 9.59 -7.70
CA LEU A 34 -12.32 8.55 -6.73
C LEU A 34 -13.52 8.12 -5.87
N ASP A 35 -14.37 9.06 -5.45
CA ASP A 35 -15.58 8.76 -4.69
C ASP A 35 -16.57 7.92 -5.52
N ARG A 36 -16.71 8.23 -6.81
CA ARG A 36 -17.58 7.45 -7.73
C ARG A 36 -17.08 6.02 -7.90
N GLU A 37 -15.79 5.85 -8.17
CA GLU A 37 -15.17 4.52 -8.33
C GLU A 37 -15.26 3.70 -7.03
N ALA A 38 -14.97 4.34 -5.89
CA ALA A 38 -15.07 3.71 -4.57
C ALA A 38 -16.50 3.24 -4.28
N ALA A 39 -17.51 4.05 -4.59
CA ALA A 39 -18.90 3.69 -4.42
C ALA A 39 -19.34 2.54 -5.33
N MET A 40 -18.94 2.57 -6.60
CA MET A 40 -19.27 1.51 -7.57
C MET A 40 -18.67 0.16 -7.17
N LEU A 41 -17.45 0.17 -6.64
CA LEU A 41 -16.74 -1.04 -6.21
C LEU A 41 -17.04 -1.44 -4.76
N ASN A 42 -17.80 -0.62 -4.02
CA ASN A 42 -18.08 -0.77 -2.59
C ASN A 42 -16.80 -0.93 -1.74
N VAL A 43 -15.81 -0.08 -1.98
CA VAL A 43 -14.52 -0.06 -1.25
C VAL A 43 -14.16 1.36 -0.84
N SER A 44 -13.08 1.52 -0.06
CA SER A 44 -12.56 2.85 0.28
C SER A 44 -11.79 3.47 -0.89
N ARG A 45 -11.77 4.82 -0.96
CA ARG A 45 -10.87 5.57 -1.85
C ARG A 45 -9.41 5.11 -1.76
N GLN A 46 -8.96 4.79 -0.55
CA GLN A 46 -7.60 4.28 -0.30
C GLN A 46 -7.35 2.93 -1.01
N ALA A 47 -8.34 2.05 -1.07
CA ALA A 47 -8.23 0.79 -1.80
C ALA A 47 -8.14 1.05 -3.31
N VAL A 48 -8.98 1.95 -3.85
CA VAL A 48 -8.92 2.37 -5.26
C VAL A 48 -7.54 2.96 -5.60
N ILE A 49 -7.06 3.93 -4.80
CA ILE A 49 -5.74 4.56 -4.99
C ILE A 49 -4.62 3.52 -4.96
N LYS A 50 -4.63 2.60 -3.99
CA LYS A 50 -3.59 1.56 -3.87
C LYS A 50 -3.57 0.64 -5.08
N THR A 51 -4.73 0.20 -5.56
CA THR A 51 -4.84 -0.69 -6.71
C THR A 51 -4.37 0.02 -7.99
N LEU A 52 -4.85 1.24 -8.24
CA LEU A 52 -4.43 2.02 -9.42
C LEU A 52 -2.94 2.33 -9.41
N LEU A 53 -2.37 2.68 -8.24
CA LEU A 53 -0.94 2.92 -8.11
C LEU A 53 -0.12 1.66 -8.38
N ARG A 54 -0.56 0.50 -7.86
CA ARG A 54 0.11 -0.79 -8.11
C ARG A 54 0.11 -1.13 -9.59
N ASP A 55 -1.05 -1.06 -10.24
CA ASP A 55 -1.21 -1.37 -11.66
C ASP A 55 -0.37 -0.44 -12.55
N ALA A 56 -0.36 0.87 -12.27
CA ALA A 56 0.45 1.83 -13.01
C ALA A 56 1.96 1.54 -12.88
N LEU A 57 2.43 1.19 -11.69
CA LEU A 57 3.84 0.82 -11.46
C LEU A 57 4.19 -0.52 -12.12
N ASP A 58 3.30 -1.50 -12.07
CA ASP A 58 3.51 -2.81 -12.71
C ASP A 58 3.66 -2.67 -14.22
N ARG A 59 2.74 -1.96 -14.87
CA ARG A 59 2.83 -1.69 -16.32
C ARG A 59 4.12 -0.99 -16.70
N ARG A 60 4.59 -0.06 -15.85
CA ARG A 60 5.84 0.65 -16.08
C ARG A 60 7.05 -0.28 -15.95
N HIS A 61 7.11 -1.11 -14.91
CA HIS A 61 8.21 -2.06 -14.74
C HIS A 61 8.27 -3.08 -15.88
N LEU A 62 7.13 -3.60 -16.33
CA LEU A 62 7.06 -4.49 -17.49
C LEU A 62 7.62 -3.80 -18.74
N ALA A 63 7.20 -2.56 -19.01
CA ALA A 63 7.71 -1.79 -20.15
C ALA A 63 9.21 -1.45 -20.06
N GLU A 64 9.76 -1.32 -18.85
CA GLU A 64 11.21 -1.13 -18.64
C GLU A 64 11.99 -2.44 -18.85
N GLN A 65 11.46 -3.58 -18.39
CA GLN A 65 12.06 -4.90 -18.59
C GLN A 65 12.15 -5.27 -20.08
N ASP A 66 11.09 -5.01 -20.85
CA ASP A 66 11.06 -5.27 -22.29
C ASP A 66 12.10 -4.45 -23.09
N ARG A 67 12.58 -3.31 -22.55
CA ARG A 67 13.61 -2.47 -23.18
C ARG A 67 15.03 -2.97 -22.95
N HIS A 68 15.23 -3.84 -21.96
CA HIS A 68 16.53 -4.38 -21.57
C HIS A 68 16.76 -5.80 -22.08
N HIS A 69 15.81 -6.36 -22.83
CA HIS A 69 15.90 -7.64 -23.52
C HIS A 69 16.07 -7.41 -25.03
#